data_AF-D4MK88-F1
#
_entry.id   AF-D4MK88-F1
#
_cell.length_a   1.000
_cell.length_b   1.000
_cell.length_c   1.000
_cell.angle_alpha   90.00
_cell.angle_beta   90.00
_cell.angle_gamma   90.00
#
_symmetry.space_group_name_H-M   'P 1'
#
loop_
_entity.id
_entity.type
_entity.pdbx_description
1 polymer ?
#
loop_
_entity_poly.entity_id
_entity_poly.type
_entity_poly.pdbx_seq_one_letter_code
_entity_poly.pdbx_strand_id
1 'polypeptide(L)'
;MNKIQVNYMCRKCWKIQTYSPEFECKEYLCPHCGKKMEYWGTEEIDENTGKVVKEWSDKYRELDNPIVTSGTSVKMNPVVTCPYCNSTNTKKISLTAKAVNTALFGILGTKRHKQWHCNKCGSEW
;
A
#
# COMPACT_ATOMS: atom_id res chain seq x y z
N MET A 1 -23.19 -30.17 -9.74
CA MET A 1 -23.54 -28.75 -9.65
C MET A 1 -22.24 -27.99 -9.54
N ASN A 2 -22.22 -26.69 -9.86
CA ASN A 2 -21.02 -25.89 -9.67
C ASN A 2 -21.15 -25.15 -8.35
N LYS A 3 -20.07 -25.15 -7.57
CA LYS A 3 -20.00 -24.46 -6.29
C LYS A 3 -19.01 -23.31 -6.37
N ILE A 4 -19.43 -22.15 -5.88
CA ILE A 4 -18.58 -20.97 -5.78
C ILE A 4 -17.86 -20.98 -4.43
N GLN A 5 -16.55 -20.70 -4.44
CA GLN A 5 -15.72 -20.58 -3.25
C GLN A 5 -14.88 -19.31 -3.32
N VAL A 6 -14.65 -18.69 -2.17
CA VAL A 6 -13.86 -17.46 -2.04
C VAL A 6 -12.57 -17.77 -1.30
N ASN A 7 -11.45 -17.39 -1.87
CA ASN A 7 -10.12 -17.72 -1.37
C ASN A 7 -9.46 -16.50 -0.73
N TYR A 8 -8.96 -16.72 0.49
CA TYR A 8 -8.19 -15.75 1.22
C TYR A 8 -6.81 -16.30 1.52
N MET A 9 -5.78 -15.48 1.32
CA MET A 9 -4.38 -15.84 1.55
C MET A 9 -3.82 -15.09 2.76
N CYS A 10 -3.15 -15.80 3.64
CA CYS A 10 -2.37 -15.19 4.70
C CYS A 10 -0.94 -14.90 4.22
N ARG A 11 -0.51 -13.64 4.17
CA ARG A 11 0.88 -13.27 3.80
C ARG A 11 1.94 -13.66 4.82
N LYS A 12 1.56 -13.91 6.07
CA LYS A 12 2.51 -14.34 7.12
C LYS A 12 2.77 -15.84 7.05
N CYS A 13 1.73 -16.64 6.83
CA CYS A 13 1.82 -18.10 6.82
C CYS A 13 1.88 -18.70 5.42
N TRP A 14 1.64 -17.91 4.38
CA TRP A 14 1.50 -18.36 2.99
C TRP A 14 0.49 -19.50 2.82
N LYS A 15 -0.58 -19.45 3.61
CA LYS A 15 -1.68 -20.42 3.57
C LYS A 15 -2.93 -19.79 2.99
N ILE A 16 -3.60 -20.54 2.14
CA ILE A 16 -4.88 -20.19 1.53
C ILE A 16 -5.99 -20.88 2.33
N GLN A 17 -7.06 -20.14 2.61
CA GLN A 17 -8.29 -20.64 3.20
C GLN A 17 -9.44 -20.34 2.26
N THR A 18 -10.29 -21.33 2.03
CA THR A 18 -11.46 -21.21 1.16
C THR A 18 -12.73 -21.10 2.02
N TYR A 19 -13.64 -20.21 1.64
CA TYR A 19 -14.89 -19.95 2.34
C TYR A 19 -16.06 -19.97 1.36
N SER A 20 -17.25 -20.35 1.84
CA SER A 20 -18.47 -20.19 1.05
C SER A 20 -18.80 -18.69 0.92
N PRO A 21 -19.20 -18.19 -0.26
CA PRO A 21 -19.59 -16.79 -0.43
C PRO A 21 -20.81 -16.39 0.42
N GLU A 22 -21.62 -17.36 0.85
CA GLU A 22 -22.77 -17.15 1.75
C GLU A 22 -22.33 -16.81 3.19
N PHE A 23 -21.08 -17.11 3.55
CA PHE A 23 -20.53 -16.85 4.86
C PHE A 23 -19.94 -15.45 4.92
N GLU A 24 -20.75 -14.47 5.28
CA GLU A 24 -20.31 -13.08 5.42
C GLU A 24 -19.65 -12.85 6.78
N CYS A 25 -18.35 -13.13 6.86
CA CYS A 25 -17.56 -12.86 8.06
C CYS A 25 -17.05 -11.41 8.03
N LYS A 26 -17.25 -10.67 9.14
CA LYS A 26 -16.75 -9.28 9.26
C LYS A 26 -15.23 -9.18 9.17
N GLU A 27 -14.50 -10.21 9.63
CA GLU A 27 -13.05 -10.26 9.57
C GLU A 27 -12.56 -11.69 9.28
N TYR A 28 -11.76 -11.86 8.21
CA TYR A 28 -11.11 -13.13 7.88
C TYR A 28 -9.74 -13.18 8.55
N LEU A 29 -9.61 -14.02 9.58
CA LEU A 29 -8.36 -14.19 10.34
C LEU A 29 -7.70 -15.54 10.02
N CYS A 30 -6.38 -15.54 9.90
CA CYS A 30 -5.63 -16.77 9.68
C CYS A 30 -5.65 -17.64 10.95
N PRO A 31 -6.07 -18.91 10.89
CA PRO A 31 -6.15 -19.78 12.07
C PRO A 31 -4.78 -20.09 12.71
N HIS A 32 -3.69 -19.94 11.95
CA HIS A 32 -2.34 -20.22 12.45
C HIS A 32 -1.66 -19.03 13.12
N CYS A 33 -1.94 -17.80 12.67
CA CYS A 33 -1.22 -16.62 13.16
C CYS A 33 -2.09 -15.46 13.62
N GLY A 34 -3.42 -15.59 13.52
CA GLY A 34 -4.39 -14.59 13.94
C GLY A 34 -4.38 -13.29 13.14
N LYS A 35 -3.53 -13.18 12.09
CA LYS A 35 -3.50 -11.98 11.24
C LYS A 35 -4.65 -11.99 10.23
N LYS A 36 -5.10 -10.78 9.87
CA LYS A 36 -6.05 -10.57 8.77
C LYS A 36 -5.52 -11.22 7.49
N MET A 37 -6.40 -11.94 6.82
CA MET A 37 -6.13 -12.57 5.54
C MET A 37 -6.54 -11.64 4.40
N GLU A 38 -5.85 -11.76 3.28
CA GLU A 38 -6.06 -10.95 2.09
C GLU A 38 -6.92 -11.73 1.10
N TYR A 39 -7.88 -11.05 0.47
CA TYR A 39 -8.63 -11.65 -0.63
C TYR A 39 -7.67 -12.02 -1.76
N TRP A 40 -7.77 -13.25 -2.26
CA TRP A 40 -6.94 -13.78 -3.34
C TRP A 40 -7.72 -13.95 -4.65
N GLY A 41 -8.95 -14.46 -4.57
CA GLY A 41 -9.76 -14.74 -5.74
C GLY A 41 -11.03 -15.50 -5.38
N THR A 42 -11.93 -15.61 -6.36
CA THR A 42 -13.13 -16.42 -6.27
C THR A 42 -13.09 -17.45 -7.37
N GLU A 43 -13.45 -18.69 -7.04
CA GLU A 43 -13.39 -19.83 -7.93
C GLU A 43 -14.76 -20.49 -8.05
N GLU A 44 -15.10 -20.91 -9.27
CA GLU A 44 -16.21 -21.82 -9.54
C GLU A 44 -15.64 -23.21 -9.74
N ILE A 45 -16.02 -24.14 -8.87
CA ILE A 45 -15.54 -25.52 -8.88
C ILE A 45 -16.68 -26.43 -9.30
N ASP A 46 -16.42 -27.33 -10.25
CA ASP A 46 -17.35 -28.41 -10.60
C ASP A 46 -17.33 -29.44 -9.47
N GLU A 47 -18.44 -29.60 -8.77
CA GLU A 47 -18.52 -30.50 -7.59
C GLU A 47 -18.31 -31.97 -7.93
N ASN A 48 -18.54 -32.37 -9.19
CA ASN A 48 -18.40 -33.76 -9.61
C ASN A 48 -16.94 -34.11 -9.93
N THR A 49 -16.17 -33.14 -10.41
CA THR A 49 -14.78 -33.35 -10.85
C THR A 49 -13.73 -32.73 -9.93
N GLY A 50 -14.14 -31.83 -9.04
CA GLY A 50 -13.24 -31.04 -8.19
C GLY A 50 -12.35 -30.07 -8.96
N LYS A 51 -12.64 -29.82 -10.25
CA LYS A 51 -11.84 -28.94 -11.09
C LYS A 51 -12.36 -27.51 -11.03
N VAL A 52 -11.44 -26.56 -11.02
CA VAL A 52 -11.74 -25.13 -11.19
C VAL A 52 -12.22 -24.93 -12.64
N VAL A 53 -13.47 -24.50 -12.77
CA VAL A 53 -14.13 -24.19 -14.05
C VAL A 53 -13.81 -22.76 -14.45
N LYS A 54 -13.79 -21.84 -13.47
CA LYS A 54 -13.52 -20.42 -13.67
C LYS A 54 -12.90 -19.80 -12.41
N GLU A 55 -12.03 -18.82 -12.63
CA GLU A 55 -11.41 -17.99 -11.60
C GLU A 55 -11.68 -16.52 -11.94
N TRP A 56 -12.07 -15.70 -10.95
CA TRP A 56 -12.28 -14.27 -11.13
C TRP A 56 -12.02 -13.46 -9.85
N SER A 57 -11.86 -12.15 -10.00
CA SER A 57 -11.74 -11.20 -8.88
C SER A 57 -13.04 -10.43 -8.65
N ASP A 58 -13.55 -10.45 -7.42
CA ASP A 58 -14.72 -9.67 -7.04
C ASP A 58 -14.31 -8.26 -6.62
N LYS A 59 -14.47 -7.29 -7.53
CA LYS A 59 -14.08 -5.88 -7.31
C LYS A 59 -14.63 -5.26 -6.03
N TYR A 60 -15.79 -5.70 -5.55
CA TYR A 60 -16.35 -5.25 -4.28
C TYR A 60 -15.56 -5.78 -3.07
N ARG A 61 -15.16 -7.05 -3.07
CA ARG A 61 -14.31 -7.66 -2.01
C ARG A 61 -12.88 -7.12 -2.05
N GLU A 62 -12.44 -6.62 -3.22
CA GLU A 62 -11.17 -5.92 -3.36
C GLU A 62 -11.16 -4.55 -2.63
N LEU A 63 -12.26 -3.78 -2.61
CA LEU A 63 -12.32 -2.48 -1.94
C LEU A 63 -12.22 -2.58 -0.40
N ASP A 64 -12.78 -3.63 0.18
CA ASP A 64 -12.71 -3.94 1.61
C ASP A 64 -11.38 -4.63 2.01
N ASN A 65 -10.53 -4.98 1.04
CA ASN A 65 -9.21 -5.56 1.31
C ASN A 65 -8.25 -4.43 1.75
N PRO A 66 -7.67 -4.50 2.97
CA PRO A 66 -6.81 -3.44 3.51
C PRO A 66 -5.56 -3.12 2.66
N ILE A 67 -5.18 -3.97 1.70
CA ILE A 67 -4.13 -3.65 0.72
C ILE A 67 -4.60 -2.60 -0.29
N VAL A 68 -5.80 -2.76 -0.83
CA VAL A 68 -6.36 -1.94 -1.92
C VAL A 68 -6.93 -0.64 -1.36
N THR A 69 -7.46 -0.67 -0.13
CA THR A 69 -7.90 0.54 0.60
C THR A 69 -6.73 1.47 0.95
N SER A 70 -5.48 1.01 0.82
CA SER A 70 -4.36 1.94 0.69
C SER A 70 -4.38 2.52 -0.73
N GLY A 71 -5.09 3.64 -0.89
CA GLY A 71 -4.96 4.56 -2.01
C GLY A 71 -3.56 5.17 -2.10
N THR A 72 -2.53 4.34 -2.06
CA THR A 72 -1.18 4.68 -2.47
C THR A 72 -1.25 4.68 -3.98
N SER A 73 -1.58 5.83 -4.57
CA SER A 73 -0.86 6.21 -5.78
C SER A 73 0.60 5.88 -5.49
N VAL A 74 1.17 4.88 -6.17
CA VAL A 74 2.61 4.60 -6.08
C VAL A 74 3.27 5.83 -6.65
N LYS A 75 3.44 6.84 -5.79
CA LYS A 75 4.20 8.01 -6.07
C LYS A 75 5.63 7.50 -6.05
N MET A 76 6.09 7.06 -7.22
CA MET A 76 7.52 6.91 -7.49
C MET A 76 8.12 8.29 -7.27
N ASN A 77 8.45 8.60 -6.01
CA ASN A 77 9.20 9.80 -5.72
C ASN A 77 10.54 9.59 -6.43
N PRO A 78 10.95 10.47 -7.36
CA PRO A 78 12.26 10.35 -7.96
C PRO A 78 13.28 10.27 -6.83
N VAL A 79 14.22 9.32 -6.93
CA VAL A 79 15.28 9.16 -5.94
C VAL A 79 16.19 10.38 -6.06
N VAL A 80 15.99 11.34 -5.16
CA VAL A 80 16.77 12.58 -5.13
C VAL A 80 18.01 12.37 -4.27
N THR A 81 19.16 12.37 -4.92
CA THR A 81 20.47 12.22 -4.29
C THR A 81 21.05 13.59 -3.96
N CYS A 82 21.60 13.73 -2.76
CA CYS A 82 22.29 14.94 -2.34
C CYS A 82 23.59 15.14 -3.12
N PRO A 83 23.83 16.32 -3.75
CA PRO A 83 25.05 16.56 -4.52
C PRO A 83 26.31 16.74 -3.66
N TYR A 84 26.15 16.93 -2.34
CA TYR A 84 27.28 17.19 -1.43
C TYR A 84 27.78 15.92 -0.72
N CYS A 85 26.88 14.98 -0.43
CA CYS A 85 27.21 13.80 0.38
C CYS A 85 26.72 12.48 -0.22
N ASN A 86 26.16 12.52 -1.43
CA ASN A 86 25.61 11.40 -2.19
C ASN A 86 24.55 10.57 -1.43
N SER A 87 23.94 11.15 -0.40
CA SER A 87 22.87 10.51 0.36
C SER A 87 21.55 10.57 -0.40
N THR A 88 20.83 9.46 -0.43
CA THR A 88 19.43 9.39 -0.89
C THR A 88 18.43 9.73 0.21
N ASN A 89 18.90 9.96 1.44
CA ASN A 89 18.08 10.41 2.56
C ASN A 89 17.82 11.92 2.49
N THR A 90 16.94 12.30 1.57
CA THR A 90 16.54 13.67 1.28
C THR A 90 15.03 13.83 1.45
N LYS A 91 14.60 15.01 1.92
CA LYS A 91 13.18 15.34 2.08
C LYS A 91 12.84 16.60 1.29
N LYS A 92 11.64 16.63 0.71
CA LYS A 92 11.13 17.84 0.05
C LYS A 92 10.88 18.90 1.12
N ILE A 93 11.37 20.12 0.91
CA ILE A 93 11.09 21.23 1.80
C ILE A 93 9.61 21.61 1.63
N SER A 94 8.83 21.43 2.69
CA SER A 94 7.40 21.74 2.71
C SER A 94 7.15 23.22 2.50
N LEU A 95 6.00 23.54 1.89
CA LEU A 95 5.51 24.92 1.71
C LEU A 95 5.48 25.67 3.05
N THR A 96 5.11 25.00 4.14
CA THR A 96 5.12 25.57 5.49
C THR A 96 6.52 25.98 5.93
N ALA A 97 7.56 25.17 5.66
CA ALA A 97 8.94 25.51 6.03
C ALA A 97 9.47 26.71 5.23
N LYS A 98 9.04 26.85 3.97
CA LYS A 98 9.32 28.06 3.17
C LYS A 98 8.58 29.28 3.72
N ALA A 99 7.30 29.13 4.07
CA ALA A 99 6.49 30.21 4.63
C ALA A 99 7.04 30.72 5.96
N VAL A 100 7.44 29.83 6.88
CA VAL A 100 8.08 30.19 8.14
C VAL A 100 9.39 30.95 7.90
N ASN A 101 10.22 30.50 6.96
CA ASN A 101 11.47 31.17 6.64
C ASN A 101 11.25 32.57 6.03
N THR A 102 10.25 32.72 5.16
CA THR A 102 9.85 34.02 4.61
C THR A 102 9.23 34.92 5.68
N ALA A 103 8.50 34.36 6.65
CA ALA A 103 7.93 35.13 7.76
C ALA A 103 9.02 35.64 8.71
N LEU A 104 10.05 34.84 9.00
CA LEU A 104 11.10 35.21 9.95
C LEU A 104 12.20 36.10 9.33
N PHE A 105 12.56 35.87 8.06
CA PHE A 105 13.65 36.58 7.39
C PHE A 105 13.20 37.48 6.23
N GLY A 106 11.90 37.64 6.03
CA GLY A 106 11.34 38.46 4.95
C GLY A 106 11.82 38.01 3.57
N ILE A 107 12.09 39.00 2.71
CA ILE A 107 12.58 38.79 1.34
C ILE A 107 14.02 38.23 1.33
N LEU A 108 14.78 38.36 2.43
CA LEU A 108 16.13 37.82 2.56
C LEU A 108 16.17 36.31 2.84
N GLY A 109 15.00 35.66 2.96
CA GLY A 109 14.90 34.23 3.18
C GLY A 109 15.43 33.40 2.01
N THR A 110 16.58 32.74 2.20
CA THR A 110 17.23 31.92 1.16
C THR A 110 16.49 30.63 0.79
N LYS A 111 15.45 30.22 1.55
CA LYS A 111 14.71 28.97 1.34
C LYS A 111 13.67 29.01 0.22
N ARG A 112 13.39 30.18 -0.37
CA ARG A 112 12.42 30.31 -1.46
C ARG A 112 12.80 29.48 -2.70
N HIS A 113 14.09 29.49 -3.04
CA HIS A 113 14.63 28.84 -4.25
C HIS A 113 15.04 27.38 -4.05
N LYS A 114 15.07 26.88 -2.81
CA LYS A 114 15.54 25.54 -2.46
C LYS A 114 14.38 24.56 -2.38
N GLN A 115 14.53 23.35 -2.90
CA GLN A 115 13.42 22.39 -3.01
C GLN A 115 13.59 21.16 -2.10
N TRP A 116 14.82 20.81 -1.75
CA TRP A 116 15.23 19.61 -1.05
C TRP A 116 16.15 19.91 0.13
N HIS A 117 16.01 19.13 1.18
CA HIS A 117 16.85 19.16 2.37
C HIS A 117 17.43 17.77 2.59
N CYS A 118 18.76 17.67 2.74
CA CYS A 118 19.40 16.40 3.09
C CYS A 118 19.42 16.22 4.60
N ASN A 119 18.85 15.12 5.10
CA ASN A 119 18.87 14.81 6.53
C ASN A 119 20.24 14.31 7.01
N LYS A 120 21.14 13.92 6.09
CA LYS A 120 22.47 13.40 6.44
C LYS A 120 23.49 14.51 6.69
N CYS A 121 23.56 15.52 5.83
CA CYS A 121 24.53 16.61 5.93
C CYS A 121 23.90 17.98 6.23
N GLY A 122 22.57 18.10 6.26
CA GLY A 122 21.87 19.35 6.54
C GLY A 122 21.84 20.36 5.39
N SER A 123 22.45 20.04 4.24
CA SER A 123 22.46 20.93 3.07
C SER A 123 21.05 21.10 2.48
N GLU A 124 20.75 22.30 2.01
CA GLU A 124 19.49 22.64 1.34
C GLU A 124 19.78 23.15 -0.08
N TRP A 125 19.13 22.58 -1.09
CA TRP A 125 19.24 22.95 -2.51
C TRP A 125 17.90 22.82 -3.23
#